data_AF-A0A7W0SIM1-F1
#
_entry.id   AF-A0A7W0SIM1-F1
#
_cell.length_a   1.000
_cell.length_b   1.000
_cell.length_c   1.000
_cell.angle_alpha   90.00
_cell.angle_beta   90.00
_cell.angle_gamma   90.00
#
_symmetry.space_group_name_H-M   'P 1'
#
loop_
_entity.id
_entity.type
_entity.pdbx_description
1 polymer ?
#
loop_
_entity_poly.entity_id
_entity_poly.type
_entity_poly.pdbx_seq_one_letter_code
_entity_poly.pdbx_strand_id
1 'polypeptide(L)'
;MSSELRVIDAEELRARLPMEAAVDALEEAFRTLDSGSGPLRTHVETPAGTLLLMPAFGEAGVGVKVVSLTPANPERGLPFIHATYVLFDVATQAPEAVLDGSALTALRTAAVSGVATRFLSREDAHRLVIFGAGVQARSHLEAMCAVRDVTDLVVVSRSRGAAEALVEEGLGRGLTARRG
;
A
#
# COMPACT_ATOMS: atom_id res chain seq x y z
N MET A 1 -15.39 -8.63 29.52
CA MET A 1 -15.41 -9.77 28.57
C MET A 1 -14.24 -9.57 27.64
N SER A 2 -13.33 -10.54 27.54
CA SER A 2 -12.18 -10.43 26.63
C SER A 2 -12.70 -10.64 25.21
N SER A 3 -12.79 -9.59 24.40
CA SER A 3 -12.99 -9.74 22.96
C SER A 3 -11.74 -10.40 22.39
N GLU A 4 -11.92 -11.47 21.61
CA GLU A 4 -10.83 -12.17 20.95
C GLU A 4 -10.13 -11.23 19.96
N LEU A 5 -8.79 -11.24 19.94
CA LEU A 5 -8.00 -10.38 19.07
C LEU A 5 -8.18 -10.83 17.61
N ARG A 6 -8.72 -9.96 16.77
CA ARG A 6 -8.99 -10.28 15.36
C ARG A 6 -7.68 -10.27 14.55
N VAL A 7 -7.50 -11.25 13.68
CA VAL A 7 -6.40 -11.28 12.70
C VAL A 7 -6.99 -11.11 11.32
N ILE A 8 -6.59 -10.06 10.61
CA ILE A 8 -7.05 -9.73 9.25
C ILE A 8 -5.87 -9.95 8.31
N ASP A 9 -5.93 -11.00 7.51
CA ASP A 9 -4.89 -11.32 6.56
C ASP A 9 -4.96 -10.45 5.28
N ALA A 10 -4.03 -10.68 4.35
CA ALA A 10 -3.94 -9.92 3.11
C ALA A 10 -5.14 -10.13 2.17
N GLU A 11 -5.79 -11.29 2.20
CA GLU A 11 -6.95 -11.58 1.35
C GLU A 11 -8.18 -10.86 1.89
N GLU A 12 -8.45 -11.03 3.19
CA GLU A 12 -9.55 -10.37 3.88
C GLU A 12 -9.41 -8.84 3.83
N LEU A 13 -8.19 -8.31 4.01
CA LEU A 13 -7.95 -6.87 3.90
C LEU A 13 -8.34 -6.32 2.52
N ARG A 14 -7.95 -6.99 1.44
CA ARG A 14 -8.26 -6.56 0.07
C ARG A 14 -9.75 -6.68 -0.23
N ALA A 15 -10.41 -7.70 0.29
CA ALA A 15 -11.85 -7.88 0.12
C ALA A 15 -12.66 -6.80 0.86
N ARG A 16 -12.21 -6.39 2.05
CA ARG A 16 -12.91 -5.40 2.89
C ARG A 16 -12.60 -3.95 2.53
N LEU A 17 -11.44 -3.68 1.93
CA LEU A 17 -10.98 -2.34 1.60
C LEU A 17 -10.53 -2.26 0.14
N PRO A 18 -11.49 -2.11 -0.81
CA PRO A 18 -11.16 -1.93 -2.22
C PRO A 18 -10.38 -0.63 -2.44
N MET A 19 -9.58 -0.59 -3.52
CA MET A 19 -8.66 0.52 -3.79
C MET A 19 -9.33 1.90 -3.83
N GLU A 20 -10.50 2.02 -4.47
CA GLU A 20 -11.25 3.28 -4.54
C GLU A 20 -11.60 3.81 -3.13
N ALA A 21 -12.13 2.94 -2.26
CA ALA A 21 -12.42 3.29 -0.87
C ALA A 21 -11.15 3.67 -0.08
N ALA A 22 -10.01 3.03 -0.37
CA ALA A 22 -8.73 3.39 0.24
C ALA A 22 -8.24 4.78 -0.22
N VAL A 23 -8.43 5.12 -1.51
CA VAL A 23 -8.13 6.46 -2.04
C VAL A 23 -9.00 7.50 -1.36
N ASP A 24 -10.31 7.28 -1.28
CA ASP A 24 -11.25 8.22 -0.67
C ASP A 24 -10.97 8.44 0.83
N ALA A 25 -10.70 7.35 1.56
CA ALA A 25 -10.35 7.44 2.98
C ALA A 25 -9.06 8.23 3.22
N LEU A 26 -8.04 8.05 2.36
CA LEU A 26 -6.78 8.78 2.47
C LEU A 26 -6.92 10.23 2.03
N GLU A 27 -7.74 10.51 1.02
CA GLU A 27 -8.06 11.88 0.63
C GLU A 27 -8.68 12.65 1.79
N GLU A 28 -9.66 12.05 2.47
CA GLU A 28 -10.28 12.66 3.64
C GLU A 28 -9.30 12.81 4.80
N ALA A 29 -8.45 11.81 5.03
CA ALA A 29 -7.39 11.91 6.02
C ALA A 29 -6.43 13.08 5.71
N PHE A 30 -6.05 13.30 4.44
CA PHE A 30 -5.20 14.44 4.07
C PHE A 30 -5.88 15.81 4.22
N ARG A 31 -7.21 15.88 4.16
CA ARG A 31 -7.96 17.12 4.42
C ARG A 31 -8.01 17.47 5.91
N THR A 32 -8.14 16.46 6.76
CA THR A 32 -8.51 16.61 8.16
C THR A 32 -7.35 16.45 9.12
N LEU A 33 -6.30 15.72 8.74
CA LEU A 33 -5.13 15.51 9.58
C LEU A 33 -4.27 16.77 9.60
N ASP A 34 -3.99 17.25 10.81
CA ASP A 34 -2.97 18.27 11.02
C ASP A 34 -1.59 17.70 10.68
N SER A 35 -0.94 18.30 9.68
CA SER A 35 0.36 17.87 9.18
C SER A 35 1.41 17.99 10.28
N GLY A 36 1.82 16.86 10.86
CA GLY A 36 2.85 16.79 11.89
C GLY A 36 2.35 16.45 13.30
N SER A 37 1.06 16.17 13.47
CA SER A 37 0.47 15.81 14.78
C SER A 37 0.81 14.39 15.28
N GLY A 38 1.50 13.57 14.47
CA GLY A 38 1.90 12.20 14.82
C GLY A 38 3.37 12.06 15.24
N PRO A 39 3.73 11.01 16.01
CA PRO A 39 5.11 10.74 16.36
C PRO A 39 5.94 10.42 15.12
N LEU A 40 7.21 10.82 15.13
CA LEU A 40 8.15 10.41 14.09
C LEU A 40 8.34 8.89 14.13
N ARG A 41 8.58 8.29 12.96
CA ARG A 41 8.94 6.88 12.87
C ARG A 41 10.24 6.62 13.63
N THR A 42 10.32 5.51 14.35
CA THR A 42 11.54 5.06 15.02
C THR A 42 12.29 4.08 14.12
N HIS A 43 13.60 4.26 13.98
CA HIS A 43 14.49 3.35 13.30
C HIS A 43 15.28 2.54 14.32
N VAL A 44 15.31 1.23 14.14
CA VAL A 44 16.14 0.31 14.93
C VAL A 44 16.98 -0.49 13.95
N GLU A 45 18.28 -0.20 13.92
CA GLU A 45 19.23 -0.98 13.11
C GLU A 45 19.46 -2.35 13.74
N THR A 46 19.47 -3.38 12.90
CA THR A 46 19.69 -4.77 13.29
C THR A 46 20.77 -5.38 12.40
N PRO A 47 21.40 -6.51 12.79
CA PRO A 47 22.38 -7.17 11.93
C PRO A 47 21.84 -7.60 10.55
N ALA A 48 20.52 -7.81 10.43
CA ALA A 48 19.88 -8.27 9.20
C ALA A 48 19.32 -7.15 8.32
N GLY A 49 19.23 -5.92 8.84
CA GLY A 49 18.54 -4.80 8.19
C GLY A 49 17.95 -3.84 9.21
N THR A 50 16.82 -3.20 8.88
CA THR A 50 16.24 -2.15 9.72
C THR A 50 14.81 -2.50 10.13
N LEU A 51 14.49 -2.35 11.41
CA LEU A 51 13.13 -2.39 11.93
C LEU A 51 12.61 -0.95 12.10
N LEU A 52 11.42 -0.68 11.58
CA LEU A 52 10.75 0.61 11.73
C LEU A 52 9.48 0.45 12.55
N LEU A 53 9.29 1.36 13.51
CA LEU A 53 8.05 1.54 14.25
C LEU A 53 7.39 2.83 13.76
N MET A 54 6.14 2.73 13.32
CA MET A 54 5.37 3.87 12.81
C MET A 54 4.04 3.96 13.57
N PRO A 55 4.05 4.51 14.80
CA PRO A 55 2.82 4.76 15.53
C PRO A 55 2.04 5.93 14.91
N ALA A 56 0.72 5.86 14.98
CA ALA A 56 -0.19 6.92 14.60
C ALA A 56 -1.40 6.92 15.53
N PHE A 57 -1.99 8.09 15.75
CA PHE A 57 -3.21 8.26 16.52
C PHE A 57 -4.07 9.37 15.90
N GLY A 58 -5.37 9.30 16.13
CA GLY A 58 -6.34 10.30 15.75
C GLY A 58 -7.73 9.87 16.22
N GLU A 59 -8.75 10.67 15.90
CA GLU A 59 -10.14 10.35 16.27
C GLU A 59 -10.59 9.00 15.70
N ALA A 60 -10.09 8.64 14.52
CA ALA A 60 -10.43 7.41 13.82
C ALA A 60 -9.71 6.16 14.35
N GLY A 61 -8.69 6.29 15.20
CA GLY A 61 -7.96 5.11 15.69
C GLY A 61 -6.58 5.41 16.28
N VAL A 62 -6.08 4.44 17.06
CA VAL A 62 -4.69 4.38 17.51
C VAL A 62 -4.07 3.11 16.95
N GLY A 63 -2.86 3.19 16.40
CA GLY A 63 -2.22 2.01 15.82
C GLY A 63 -0.73 2.15 15.62
N VAL A 64 -0.07 1.02 15.41
CA VAL A 64 1.36 0.98 15.10
C VAL A 64 1.61 0.00 13.97
N LYS A 65 2.34 0.48 12.95
CA LYS A 65 2.95 -0.41 11.98
C LYS A 65 4.35 -0.79 12.45
N VAL A 66 4.61 -2.08 12.50
CA VAL A 66 5.94 -2.66 12.71
C VAL A 66 6.38 -3.24 11.38
N VAL A 67 7.47 -2.73 10.81
CA VAL A 67 7.95 -3.17 9.49
C VAL A 67 9.44 -3.43 9.53
N SER A 68 9.88 -4.55 8.95
CA SER A 68 11.28 -4.85 8.74
C SER A 68 11.65 -4.73 7.26
N LEU A 69 12.84 -4.18 7.03
CA LEU A 69 13.47 -4.04 5.72
C LEU A 69 14.75 -4.87 5.73
N THR A 70 14.76 -5.96 4.96
CA THR A 70 15.86 -6.94 4.97
C THR A 70 16.48 -7.05 3.57
N PRO A 71 17.62 -6.37 3.31
CA PRO A 71 18.25 -6.35 1.98
C PRO A 71 18.58 -7.72 1.39
N ALA A 72 18.95 -8.69 2.22
CA ALA A 72 19.32 -10.03 1.78
C ALA A 72 18.12 -10.97 1.49
N ASN A 73 16.88 -10.56 1.82
CA ASN A 73 15.71 -11.42 1.63
C ASN A 73 15.42 -11.77 0.17
N PRO A 74 15.49 -10.84 -0.80
CA PRO A 74 15.28 -11.16 -2.20
C PRO A 74 16.19 -12.28 -2.73
N GLU A 75 17.44 -12.35 -2.27
CA GLU A 75 18.39 -13.42 -2.63
C GLU A 75 17.96 -14.80 -2.09
N ARG A 76 17.15 -14.80 -1.02
CA ARG A 76 16.57 -16.00 -0.39
C ARG A 76 15.16 -16.33 -0.91
N GLY A 77 14.67 -15.60 -1.91
CA GLY A 77 13.29 -15.71 -2.39
C GLY A 77 12.24 -15.18 -1.41
N LEU A 78 12.65 -14.37 -0.41
CA LEU A 78 11.76 -13.74 0.56
C LEU A 78 11.48 -12.27 0.20
N PRO A 79 10.34 -11.70 0.63
CA PRO A 79 10.08 -10.27 0.47
C PRO A 79 11.12 -9.38 1.15
N PHE A 80 11.49 -8.27 0.50
CA PHE A 80 12.33 -7.22 1.10
C PHE A 80 11.65 -6.58 2.32
N ILE A 81 10.32 -6.51 2.31
CA ILE A 81 9.48 -5.88 3.35
C ILE A 81 8.62 -6.95 4.00
N HIS A 82 8.66 -7.02 5.33
CA HIS A 82 7.64 -7.70 6.13
C HIS A 82 7.03 -6.70 7.10
N ALA A 83 5.71 -6.71 7.25
CA ALA A 83 5.06 -5.79 8.16
C ALA A 83 3.81 -6.38 8.81
N THR A 84 3.55 -5.90 10.02
CA THR A 84 2.33 -6.14 10.78
C THR A 84 1.80 -4.79 11.25
N TYR A 85 0.48 -4.62 11.25
CA TYR A 85 -0.16 -3.46 11.85
C TYR A 85 -1.02 -3.90 13.03
N VAL A 86 -0.90 -3.21 14.17
CA VAL A 86 -1.77 -3.45 15.33
C VAL A 86 -2.65 -2.22 15.49
N LEU A 87 -3.96 -2.44 15.49
CA LEU A 87 -4.99 -1.44 15.75
C LEU A 87 -5.45 -1.59 17.20
N PHE A 88 -5.61 -0.45 17.88
CA PHE A 88 -6.07 -0.35 19.25
C PHE A 88 -7.35 0.48 19.30
N ASP A 89 -8.23 0.11 20.23
CA ASP A 89 -9.39 0.90 20.57
C ASP A 89 -8.95 2.27 21.12
N VAL A 90 -9.58 3.34 20.65
CA VAL A 90 -9.19 4.72 21.00
C VAL A 90 -9.37 4.98 22.49
N ALA A 91 -10.45 4.48 23.08
CA ALA A 91 -10.82 4.79 24.46
C ALA A 91 -10.09 3.91 25.49
N THR A 92 -10.06 2.59 25.25
CA THR A 92 -9.54 1.59 26.20
C THR A 92 -8.08 1.24 25.95
N GLN A 93 -7.55 1.59 24.77
CA GLN A 93 -6.20 1.18 24.32
C GLN A 93 -6.04 -0.35 24.25
N ALA A 94 -7.13 -1.10 24.24
CA ALA A 94 -7.11 -2.54 24.05
C ALA A 94 -6.80 -2.87 22.58
N PRO A 95 -5.94 -3.86 22.29
CA PRO A 95 -5.72 -4.32 20.91
C PRO A 95 -7.03 -4.88 20.33
N GLU A 96 -7.45 -4.35 19.19
CA GLU A 96 -8.69 -4.76 18.51
C GLU A 96 -8.43 -5.71 17.34
N ALA A 97 -7.35 -5.46 16.59
CA ALA A 97 -7.01 -6.23 15.42
C ALA A 97 -5.51 -6.19 15.11
N VAL A 98 -5.04 -7.28 14.51
CA VAL A 98 -3.73 -7.39 13.87
C VAL A 98 -3.97 -7.59 12.38
N LEU A 99 -3.40 -6.70 11.56
CA LEU A 99 -3.57 -6.72 10.11
C LEU A 99 -2.26 -7.12 9.42
N ASP A 100 -2.37 -7.75 8.26
CA ASP A 100 -1.24 -7.91 7.34
C ASP A 100 -0.70 -6.52 6.93
N GLY A 101 0.43 -6.15 7.53
CA GLY A 101 1.02 -4.83 7.33
C GLY A 101 1.70 -4.68 5.98
N SER A 102 2.05 -5.79 5.31
CA SER A 102 2.67 -5.77 3.99
C SER A 102 1.63 -5.42 2.93
N ALA A 103 0.47 -6.07 2.97
CA ALA A 103 -0.68 -5.78 2.14
C ALA A 103 -1.20 -4.36 2.40
N LEU A 104 -1.37 -3.98 3.68
CA LEU A 104 -1.78 -2.62 4.03
C LEU A 104 -0.77 -1.57 3.54
N THR A 105 0.53 -1.88 3.59
CA THR A 105 1.57 -0.98 3.07
C THR A 105 1.47 -0.84 1.55
N ALA A 106 1.23 -1.90 0.80
CA ALA A 106 1.01 -1.81 -0.65
C ALA A 106 -0.22 -0.98 -0.98
N LEU A 107 -1.36 -1.29 -0.36
CA LEU A 107 -2.63 -0.59 -0.56
C LEU A 107 -2.50 0.91 -0.28
N ARG A 108 -2.10 1.28 0.95
CA ARG A 108 -2.06 2.69 1.36
C ARG A 108 -1.02 3.48 0.55
N THR A 109 0.09 2.88 0.16
CA THR A 109 1.14 3.60 -0.61
C THR A 109 0.61 3.93 -2.00
N ALA A 110 0.02 2.96 -2.68
CA ALA A 110 -0.59 3.17 -3.99
C ALA A 110 -1.80 4.12 -3.92
N ALA A 111 -2.64 4.00 -2.90
CA ALA A 111 -3.80 4.86 -2.71
C ALA A 111 -3.42 6.33 -2.46
N VAL A 112 -2.35 6.61 -1.68
CA VAL A 112 -1.80 7.98 -1.58
C VAL A 112 -1.39 8.52 -2.96
N SER A 113 -0.75 7.69 -3.79
CA SER A 113 -0.45 8.08 -5.18
C SER A 113 -1.71 8.25 -6.02
N GLY A 114 -2.76 7.46 -5.79
CA GLY A 114 -4.08 7.65 -6.40
C GLY A 114 -4.69 9.01 -6.06
N VAL A 115 -4.66 9.42 -4.79
CA VAL A 115 -5.07 10.77 -4.36
C VAL A 115 -4.26 11.84 -5.11
N ALA A 116 -2.93 11.74 -5.10
CA ALA A 116 -2.09 12.69 -5.82
C ALA A 116 -2.42 12.75 -7.32
N THR A 117 -2.59 11.60 -7.98
CA THR A 117 -2.98 11.52 -9.40
C THR A 117 -4.35 12.16 -9.62
N ARG A 118 -5.33 11.94 -8.73
CA ARG A 118 -6.68 12.51 -8.82
C ARG A 118 -6.65 14.04 -8.89
N PHE A 119 -5.77 14.68 -8.12
CA PHE A 119 -5.66 16.15 -8.08
C PHE A 119 -4.66 16.74 -9.08
N LEU A 120 -3.59 16.02 -9.42
CA LEU A 120 -2.44 16.60 -10.14
C LEU A 120 -2.34 16.17 -11.60
N SER A 121 -3.00 15.07 -11.99
CA SER A 121 -3.02 14.64 -13.39
C SER A 121 -4.20 15.28 -14.14
N ARG A 122 -4.05 15.43 -15.46
CA ARG A 122 -5.15 15.86 -16.33
C ARG A 122 -6.35 14.93 -16.16
N GLU A 123 -7.56 15.49 -16.21
CA GLU A 123 -8.80 14.71 -16.10
C GLU A 123 -8.94 13.68 -17.23
N ASP A 124 -8.41 14.00 -18.43
CA ASP A 124 -8.43 13.15 -19.63
C ASP A 124 -7.24 12.17 -19.73
N ALA A 125 -6.45 12.02 -18.67
CA ALA A 125 -5.29 11.14 -18.66
C ALA A 125 -5.73 9.67 -18.73
N HIS A 126 -5.37 9.00 -19.84
CA HIS A 126 -5.73 7.61 -20.11
C HIS A 126 -4.53 6.69 -20.38
N ARG A 127 -3.31 7.24 -20.43
CA ARG A 127 -2.07 6.46 -20.66
C ARG A 127 -1.21 6.45 -19.41
N LEU A 128 -0.88 5.26 -18.94
CA LEU A 128 -0.05 5.02 -17.77
C LEU A 128 1.28 4.36 -18.17
N VAL A 129 2.38 4.90 -17.66
CA VAL A 129 3.71 4.28 -17.75
C VAL A 129 4.19 3.96 -16.35
N ILE A 130 4.51 2.69 -16.08
CA ILE A 130 5.03 2.24 -14.79
C ILE A 130 6.51 1.84 -14.93
N PHE A 131 7.36 2.46 -14.11
CA PHE A 131 8.76 2.10 -13.96
C PHE A 131 8.93 1.15 -12.78
N GLY A 132 9.32 -0.09 -13.07
CA GLY A 132 9.35 -1.22 -12.14
C GLY A 132 8.15 -2.14 -12.33
N ALA A 133 8.30 -3.40 -11.89
CA ALA A 133 7.26 -4.43 -11.99
C ALA A 133 7.15 -5.28 -10.71
N GLY A 134 7.40 -4.64 -9.55
CA GLY A 134 7.30 -5.28 -8.23
C GLY A 134 5.90 -5.15 -7.61
N VAL A 135 5.79 -5.49 -6.33
CA VAL A 135 4.51 -5.42 -5.56
C VAL A 135 3.86 -4.03 -5.63
N GLN A 136 4.66 -2.96 -5.55
CA GLN A 136 4.14 -1.59 -5.65
C GLN A 136 3.60 -1.29 -7.04
N ALA A 137 4.22 -1.79 -8.12
CA ALA A 137 3.76 -1.55 -9.48
C ALA A 137 2.33 -2.08 -9.72
N ARG A 138 2.01 -3.26 -9.18
CA ARG A 138 0.67 -3.87 -9.24
C ARG A 138 -0.39 -3.02 -8.52
N SER A 139 -0.11 -2.66 -7.26
CA SER A 139 -1.03 -1.82 -6.48
C SER A 139 -1.18 -0.41 -7.07
N HIS A 140 -0.12 0.16 -7.66
CA HIS A 140 -0.22 1.45 -8.34
C HIS A 140 -1.03 1.37 -9.62
N LEU A 141 -0.91 0.29 -10.42
CA LEU A 141 -1.80 0.07 -11.57
C LEU A 141 -3.27 0.13 -11.11
N GLU A 142 -3.62 -0.61 -10.06
CA GLU A 142 -4.95 -0.60 -9.49
C GLU A 142 -5.39 0.80 -9.02
N ALA A 143 -4.52 1.52 -8.31
CA ALA A 143 -4.82 2.88 -7.82
C ALA A 143 -5.01 3.89 -8.96
N MET A 144 -4.21 3.81 -10.02
CA MET A 144 -4.37 4.72 -11.17
C MET A 144 -5.66 4.43 -11.93
N CYS A 145 -6.00 3.15 -12.14
CA CYS A 145 -7.27 2.76 -12.75
C CYS A 145 -8.49 3.15 -11.88
N ALA A 146 -8.33 3.23 -10.56
CA ALA A 146 -9.40 3.66 -9.66
C ALA A 146 -9.71 5.16 -9.74
N VAL A 147 -8.80 5.99 -10.27
CA VAL A 147 -8.94 7.45 -10.29
C VAL A 147 -8.94 8.06 -11.68
N ARG A 148 -8.61 7.29 -12.72
CA ARG A 148 -8.58 7.72 -14.13
C ARG A 148 -9.01 6.59 -15.05
N ASP A 149 -9.56 6.96 -16.20
CA ASP A 149 -9.92 6.03 -17.29
C ASP A 149 -8.66 5.59 -18.06
N VAL A 150 -7.82 4.79 -17.39
CA VAL A 150 -6.60 4.24 -18.00
C VAL A 150 -7.00 3.21 -19.04
N THR A 151 -6.57 3.41 -20.29
CA THR A 151 -6.80 2.51 -21.42
C THR A 151 -5.50 1.94 -22.01
N ASP A 152 -4.38 2.63 -21.82
CA ASP A 152 -3.04 2.23 -22.27
C ASP A 152 -2.08 2.04 -21.08
N LEU A 153 -1.39 0.90 -21.02
CA LEU A 153 -0.34 0.61 -20.04
C LEU A 153 1.01 0.31 -20.73
N VAL A 154 2.07 0.98 -20.27
CA VAL A 154 3.45 0.63 -20.62
C VAL A 154 4.23 0.27 -19.36
N VAL A 155 4.88 -0.90 -19.36
CA VAL A 155 5.70 -1.36 -18.23
C VAL A 155 7.19 -1.35 -18.61
N VAL A 156 7.98 -0.59 -17.86
CA VAL A 156 9.43 -0.50 -18.01
C VAL A 156 10.09 -1.13 -16.79
N SER A 157 10.79 -2.26 -16.96
CA SER A 157 11.48 -2.93 -15.85
C SER A 157 12.71 -3.67 -16.33
N ARG A 158 13.74 -3.75 -15.47
CA ARG A 158 14.96 -4.54 -15.70
C ARG A 158 14.66 -6.04 -15.77
N SER A 159 13.65 -6.50 -15.02
CA SER A 159 13.23 -7.90 -15.03
C SER A 159 12.17 -8.09 -16.10
N ARG A 160 12.54 -8.82 -17.16
CA ARG A 160 11.64 -9.14 -18.27
C ARG A 160 10.41 -9.91 -17.79
N GLY A 161 10.61 -11.01 -17.06
CA GLY A 161 9.50 -11.85 -16.60
C GLY A 161 8.53 -11.11 -15.67
N ALA A 162 9.05 -10.24 -14.79
CA ALA A 162 8.17 -9.41 -13.95
C ALA A 162 7.40 -8.37 -14.78
N ALA A 163 8.03 -7.78 -15.81
CA ALA A 163 7.36 -6.85 -16.71
C ALA A 163 6.23 -7.55 -17.49
N GLU A 164 6.50 -8.73 -18.03
CA GLU A 164 5.51 -9.54 -18.76
C GLU A 164 4.34 -9.91 -17.84
N ALA A 165 4.61 -10.34 -16.60
CA ALA A 165 3.54 -10.64 -15.64
C ALA A 165 2.65 -9.44 -15.29
N LEU A 166 3.19 -8.22 -15.26
CA LEU A 166 2.39 -7.01 -15.04
C LEU A 166 1.65 -6.57 -16.31
N VAL A 167 2.23 -6.78 -17.49
CA VAL A 167 1.53 -6.58 -18.77
C VAL A 167 0.31 -7.49 -18.86
N GLU A 168 0.46 -8.79 -18.56
CA GLU A 168 -0.66 -9.74 -18.54
C GLU A 168 -1.75 -9.33 -17.54
N GLU A 169 -1.38 -8.80 -16.36
CA GLU A 169 -2.36 -8.24 -15.43
C GLU A 169 -3.12 -7.05 -16.03
N GLY A 170 -2.42 -6.16 -16.74
CA GLY A 170 -3.05 -5.06 -17.47
C GLY A 170 -4.00 -5.53 -18.57
N LEU A 171 -3.59 -6.52 -19.37
CA LEU A 171 -4.45 -7.14 -20.38
C LEU A 171 -5.70 -7.77 -19.76
N GLY A 172 -5.55 -8.47 -18.62
CA GLY A 172 -6.66 -9.06 -17.87
C GLY A 172 -7.66 -8.03 -17.32
N ARG A 173 -7.26 -6.76 -17.17
CA ARG A 173 -8.12 -5.63 -16.82
C ARG A 173 -8.78 -4.96 -18.04
N GLY A 174 -8.51 -5.45 -19.25
CA GLY A 174 -9.03 -4.88 -20.50
C GLY A 174 -8.22 -3.72 -21.07
N LEU A 175 -6.98 -3.50 -20.57
CA LEU A 175 -6.10 -2.43 -21.04
C LEU A 175 -5.35 -2.86 -22.32
N THR A 176 -4.97 -1.89 -23.14
CA THR A 176 -3.89 -2.08 -24.12
C THR A 176 -2.56 -2.02 -23.36
N ALA A 177 -1.95 -3.18 -23.08
CA ALA A 177 -0.72 -3.25 -22.27
C ALA A 177 0.49 -3.77 -23.07
N ARG A 178 1.66 -3.15 -22.87
CA ARG A 178 2.91 -3.59 -23.49
C ARG A 178 4.13 -3.28 -22.63
N ARG A 179 5.25 -3.92 -22.95
CA ARG A 179 6.56 -3.51 -22.41
C ARG A 179 7.04 -2.23 -23.11
N GLY A 180 7.80 -1.44 -22.36
CA GLY A 180 8.56 -0.29 -22.87
C GLY A 180 10.01 -0.64 -23.20
#